data_AF-A0A661L1M7-F1
#
_entry.id   AF-A0A661L1M7-F1
#
_cell.length_a   1.000
_cell.length_b   1.000
_cell.length_c   1.000
_cell.angle_alpha   90.00
_cell.angle_beta   90.00
_cell.angle_gamma   90.00
#
_symmetry.space_group_name_H-M   'P 1'
#
loop_
_entity.id
_entity.type
_entity.pdbx_description
1 polymer ?
#
loop_
_entity_poly.entity_id
_entity_poly.type
_entity_poly.pdbx_seq_one_letter_code
_entity_poly.pdbx_strand_id
1 'polypeptide(L)' 'MAEICAKHGWDYIIGFEPDKPEDISDLEKLLNPQKPAISKKVGRNDPCPCGSGKKYKKCCGINSI' A
#
# COMPACT_ATOMS: atom_id res chain seq x y z
N MET A 1 -2.39 -3.39 30.32
CA MET A 1 -1.70 -2.40 29.48
C MET A 1 -0.76 -1.50 30.27
N ALA A 2 -1.22 -0.90 31.37
CA ALA A 2 -0.39 -0.07 32.25
C ALA A 2 0.93 -0.72 32.72
N GLU A 3 0.88 -2.00 33.12
CA GLU A 3 2.06 -2.70 33.67
C GLU A 3 3.14 -3.02 32.63
N ILE A 4 2.75 -3.24 31.36
CA ILE A 4 3.69 -3.51 30.27
C ILE A 4 4.41 -2.21 29.88
N CYS A 5 3.64 -1.13 29.72
CA CYS A 5 4.21 0.19 29.41
C CYS A 5 5.21 0.64 30.49
N ALA A 6 4.93 0.38 31.77
CA ALA A 6 5.83 0.69 32.87
C ALA A 6 7.16 -0.10 32.83
N LYS A 7 7.13 -1.38 32.44
CA LYS A 7 8.35 -2.21 32.30
C LYS A 7 9.28 -1.73 31.19
N HIS A 8 8.72 -1.11 30.15
CA HIS A 8 9.47 -0.62 28.99
C HIS A 8 9.77 0.89 29.04
N GLY A 9 9.35 1.59 30.10
CA GLY A 9 9.53 3.04 30.22
C GLY A 9 8.76 3.82 29.15
N TRP A 10 7.59 3.32 28.73
CA TRP A 10 6.75 3.98 27.75
C TRP A 10 5.74 4.88 28.44
N ASP A 11 5.89 6.19 28.25
CA ASP A 11 4.83 7.14 28.53
C ASP A 11 3.68 6.92 27.54
N TYR A 12 2.48 6.71 28.06
CA TYR A 12 1.27 6.55 27.24
C TYR A 12 0.17 7.46 27.79
N ILE A 13 -0.52 8.13 26.88
CA ILE A 13 -1.67 8.99 27.19
C ILE A 13 -2.88 8.35 26.51
N ILE A 14 -3.89 7.97 27.30
CA ILE A 14 -5.16 7.47 26.78
C ILE A 14 -6.13 8.65 26.73
N GLY A 15 -6.31 9.22 25.55
CA GLY A 15 -7.35 10.19 25.27
C GLY A 15 -8.56 9.49 24.66
N PHE A 16 -9.75 9.70 25.23
CA PHE A 16 -11.01 9.32 24.60
C PHE A 16 -11.65 10.62 24.08
N GLU A 17 -11.80 10.76 22.76
CA GLU A 17 -12.40 11.94 22.14
C GLU A 17 -13.85 11.59 21.76
N PRO A 18 -14.86 12.00 22.55
CA PRO A 18 -16.25 11.55 22.37
C PRO A 18 -16.92 12.13 21.11
N ASP A 19 -16.42 13.27 20.60
CA ASP A 19 -16.96 13.94 19.41
C ASP A 19 -16.35 13.44 18.10
N LYS A 20 -15.32 12.59 18.16
CA LYS A 20 -14.71 12.01 16.96
C LYS A 20 -15.23 10.60 16.74
N PRO A 21 -15.56 10.22 15.50
CA PRO A 21 -15.86 8.83 15.18
C PRO A 21 -14.63 7.97 15.48
N GLU A 22 -14.86 6.73 15.94
CA GLU A 22 -13.79 5.77 16.18
C GLU A 22 -12.96 5.55 14.90
N ASP A 23 -11.63 5.47 15.04
CA ASP A 23 -10.76 5.15 13.92
C ASP A 23 -10.88 3.66 13.58
N ILE A 24 -11.76 3.37 12.62
CA ILE A 24 -12.00 2.03 12.08
C ILE A 24 -11.14 1.72 10.85
N SER A 25 -10.11 2.54 10.55
CA SER A 25 -9.32 2.37 9.32
C SER A 25 -8.62 1.00 9.24
N ASP A 26 -8.25 0.42 10.38
CA ASP A 26 -7.69 -0.93 10.42
C ASP A 26 -8.73 -2.01 10.14
N LEU A 27 -9.98 -1.83 10.59
CA LEU A 27 -11.09 -2.72 10.22
C LEU A 27 -11.41 -2.62 8.72
N GLU A 28 -11.40 -1.42 8.15
CA GLU A 28 -11.60 -1.21 6.70
C GLU A 28 -10.54 -1.94 5.86
N LYS A 29 -9.26 -1.87 6.27
CA LYS A 29 -8.15 -2.58 5.61
C LYS A 29 -8.31 -4.10 5.67
N LEU A 30 -8.82 -4.62 6.79
CA LEU A 30 -9.06 -6.06 6.97
C LEU A 30 -10.25 -6.57 6.16
N LEU A 31 -11.34 -5.78 6.11
CA LEU A 31 -12.55 -6.11 5.35
C LEU A 31 -12.34 -5.98 3.84
N ASN A 32 -11.50 -5.04 3.40
CA ASN A 32 -11.16 -4.83 2.00
C ASN A 32 -9.65 -5.04 1.75
N PRO A 33 -9.16 -6.29 1.79
CA PRO A 33 -7.76 -6.58 1.58
C PRO A 33 -7.37 -6.13 0.16
N GLN A 34 -6.36 -5.28 0.08
CA GLN A 34 -5.84 -4.80 -1.20
C GLN A 34 -5.37 -6.02 -2.00
N LYS A 35 -6.07 -6.32 -3.11
CA LYS A 35 -5.66 -7.41 -4.00
C LYS A 35 -4.27 -7.08 -4.52
N PRO A 36 -3.29 -7.99 -4.44
CA PRO A 36 -1.97 -7.74 -5.00
C PRO A 36 -2.14 -7.38 -6.47
N ALA A 37 -1.56 -6.25 -6.86
CA ALA A 37 -1.59 -5.81 -8.25
C ALA A 37 -0.90 -6.87 -9.10
N ILE A 38 -1.68 -7.65 -9.86
CA ILE A 38 -1.14 -8.59 -10.84
C ILE A 38 -0.55 -7.74 -11.97
N SER A 39 0.74 -7.46 -11.87
CA SER A 39 1.49 -6.90 -12.99
C SER A 39 1.61 -8.01 -14.04
N LYS A 40 0.97 -7.82 -15.18
CA LYS A 40 1.27 -8.64 -16.36
C LYS A 40 2.73 -8.36 -16.71
N LYS A 41 3.58 -9.39 -16.65
CA LYS A 41 4.95 -9.29 -17.14
C LYS A 41 4.88 -9.03 -18.65
N VAL A 42 5.02 -7.77 -19.05
CA VAL A 42 5.08 -7.39 -20.47
C VAL A 42 6.46 -7.76 -20.98
N GLY A 43 6.54 -8.62 -22.00
CA GLY A 43 7.80 -8.97 -22.62
C GLY A 43 8.40 -7.76 -23.35
N ARG A 44 9.73 -7.67 -23.40
CA ARG A 44 10.43 -6.54 -24.07
C ARG A 44 9.98 -6.34 -25.53
N ASN A 45 9.57 -7.40 -26.22
CA ASN A 45 9.17 -7.35 -27.62
C ASN A 45 7.65 -7.16 -27.84
N ASP A 46 6.83 -7.30 -26.80
CA ASP A 46 5.38 -7.13 -26.86
C ASP A 46 4.98 -5.67 -27.16
N PRO A 47 3.79 -5.42 -27.71
CA PRO A 47 3.25 -4.07 -27.85
C PRO A 47 3.15 -3.38 -26.48
N CYS A 48 3.51 -2.09 -26.43
CA CYS A 48 3.46 -1.32 -25.19
C CYS A 48 2.01 -1.17 -24.69
N PRO A 49 1.73 -1.47 -23.40
CA PRO A 49 0.39 -1.29 -22.82
C PRO A 49 -0.03 0.19 -22.73
N CYS A 50 0.91 1.11 -22.97
CA CYS A 50 0.66 2.55 -23.04
C CYS A 50 -0.09 3.01 -24.30
N GLY A 51 -0.39 2.10 -25.24
CA GLY A 51 -1.15 2.43 -26.46
C GLY A 51 -0.34 3.13 -27.56
N SER A 52 0.98 3.23 -27.41
CA SER A 52 1.84 3.94 -28.38
C SER A 52 2.07 3.19 -29.70
N GLY A 53 1.59 1.95 -29.83
CA GLY A 53 1.86 1.08 -30.98
C GLY A 53 3.31 0.59 -31.11
N LYS A 54 4.21 1.02 -30.21
CA LYS A 54 5.64 0.64 -30.19
C LYS A 54 5.86 -0.60 -29.33
N LYS A 55 6.92 -1.38 -29.61
CA LYS A 55 7.36 -2.48 -28.72
C LYS A 55 7.76 -1.92 -27.35
N TYR A 56 7.49 -2.66 -26.27
CA TYR A 56 7.76 -2.23 -24.89
C TYR A 56 9.20 -1.76 -24.68
N LYS A 57 10.19 -2.48 -25.21
CA LYS A 57 11.62 -2.10 -25.17
C LYS A 57 11.98 -0.78 -25.87
N LYS A 58 11.11 -0.28 -26.74
CA LYS A 58 11.24 1.00 -27.46
C LYS A 58 10.23 2.05 -26.99
N CYS A 59 9.59 1.82 -25.85
CA CYS A 59 8.65 2.76 -25.23
C CYS A 59 8.87 2.80 -23.72
N CYS A 60 7.91 2.36 -22.89
CA CYS A 60 8.02 2.41 -21.43
C CYS A 60 9.20 1.60 -20.85
N GLY A 61 9.73 0.62 -21.58
CA GLY A 61 10.89 -0.18 -21.17
C GLY A 61 12.25 0.34 -21.65
N ILE A 62 12.35 1.59 -22.13
CA ILE A 62 13.63 2.21 -22.57
C ILE A 62 14.54 2.50 -21.38
N ASN A 63 13.98 2.99 -20.26
CA ASN A 63 14.75 3.41 -19.08
C ASN A 63 14.89 2.30 -18.02
N SER A 64 14.45 1.07 -18.34
CA SER A 64 14.68 -0.11 -17.50
C SER A 64 16.00 -0.77 -17.93
N ILE A 65 17.12 -0.13 -17.59
CA ILE A 65 18.48 -0.69 -17.69
C ILE A 65 19.04 -0.88 -16.29
#